data_AF-A0A845FH38-F1
#
_entry.id   AF-A0A845FH38-F1
#
_cell.length_a   1.000
_cell.length_b   1.000
_cell.length_c   1.000
_cell.angle_alpha   90.00
_cell.angle_beta   90.00
_cell.angle_gamma   90.00
#
_symmetry.space_group_name_H-M   'P 1'
#
loop_
_entity.id
_entity.type
_entity.pdbx_description
1 polymer ?
#
loop_
_entity_poly.entity_id
_entity_poly.type
_entity_poly.pdbx_seq_one_letter_code
_entity_poly.pdbx_strand_id
1 'polypeptide(L)' 'MTLALKIGRVIAKYGSKAWKAIKSGAAKYYDSLREAWEAGLYAFAKWLANHWYVLEIVKEALEAAGLM' A
#
# COMPACT_ATOMS: atom_id res chain seq x y z
N MET A 1 1.78 -1.64 -16.11
CA MET A 1 0.94 -1.36 -14.93
C MET A 1 1.81 -0.74 -13.86
N THR A 2 1.46 0.43 -13.32
CA THR A 2 2.27 1.14 -12.32
C THR A 2 2.31 0.36 -10.99
N LEU A 3 3.38 0.54 -10.21
CA LEU A 3 3.53 -0.13 -8.91
C LEU A 3 2.37 0.19 -7.96
N ALA A 4 1.88 1.44 -7.99
CA ALA A 4 0.70 1.89 -7.26
C ALA A 4 -0.56 1.05 -7.57
N LEU A 5 -0.81 0.74 -8.84
CA LEU A 5 -1.96 -0.09 -9.24
C LEU A 5 -1.79 -1.55 -8.82
N LYS A 6 -0.55 -2.08 -8.84
CA LYS A 6 -0.25 -3.42 -8.31
C LYS A 6 -0.55 -3.50 -6.81
N ILE A 7 -0.03 -2.56 -6.03
CA ILE A 7 -0.27 -2.45 -4.59
C ILE A 7 -1.78 -2.33 -4.31
N GLY A 8 -2.49 -1.44 -5.02
CA GLY A 8 -3.93 -1.29 -4.87
C GLY A 8 -4.72 -2.58 -5.15
N ARG A 9 -4.31 -3.36 -6.16
CA ARG A 9 -4.90 -4.68 -6.43
C ARG A 9 -4.59 -5.71 -5.34
N VAL A 10 -3.35 -5.74 -4.83
CA VAL A 10 -2.97 -6.63 -3.72
C VAL A 10 -3.79 -6.31 -2.47
N ILE A 11 -3.94 -5.02 -2.15
CA ILE A 11 -4.79 -4.56 -1.05
C ILE A 11 -6.25 -4.97 -1.26
N ALA A 12 -6.80 -4.76 -2.46
CA ALA A 12 -8.17 -5.16 -2.77
C ALA A 12 -8.39 -6.68 -2.72
N LYS A 13 -7.41 -7.48 -3.16
CA LYS A 13 -7.49 -8.95 -3.23
C LYS A 13 -7.29 -9.62 -1.87
N TYR A 14 -6.29 -9.18 -1.11
CA TYR A 14 -5.88 -9.81 0.15
C TYR A 14 -6.39 -9.09 1.40
N GLY A 15 -6.94 -7.87 1.24
CA GLY A 15 -7.62 -7.12 2.29
C GLY A 15 -6.76 -6.98 3.54
N SER A 16 -7.27 -7.55 4.64
CA SER A 16 -6.62 -7.52 5.96
C SER A 16 -5.21 -8.10 5.98
N LYS A 17 -4.89 -9.11 5.15
CA LYS A 17 -3.54 -9.68 5.06
C LYS A 17 -2.54 -8.68 4.49
N ALA A 18 -2.91 -7.97 3.41
CA ALA A 18 -2.07 -6.93 2.83
C ALA A 18 -1.83 -5.79 3.83
N TRP A 19 -2.89 -5.31 4.48
CA TRP A 19 -2.75 -4.27 5.50
C TRP A 19 -1.88 -4.68 6.68
N LYS A 20 -1.94 -5.95 7.11
CA LYS A 20 -1.05 -6.46 8.17
C LYS A 20 0.42 -6.45 7.75
N ALA A 21 0.71 -6.88 6.52
CA ALA A 21 2.06 -6.83 5.96
C ALA A 21 2.59 -5.38 5.86
N ILE A 22 1.77 -4.48 5.32
CA ILE A 22 2.08 -3.05 5.22
C ILE A 22 2.31 -2.44 6.61
N LYS A 23 1.48 -2.77 7.62
CA LYS A 23 1.69 -2.30 8.98
C LYS A 23 3.02 -2.76 9.57
N SER A 24 3.46 -3.96 9.21
CA SER A 24 4.72 -4.54 9.70
C SER A 24 5.96 -3.94 9.01
N GLY A 25 5.92 -3.72 7.70
CA GLY A 25 7.08 -3.24 6.93
C GLY A 25 7.10 -1.73 6.67
N ALA A 26 5.94 -1.08 6.66
CA ALA A 26 5.77 0.35 6.40
C ALA A 26 5.06 1.07 7.57
N ALA A 27 5.31 0.64 8.81
CA ALA A 27 4.62 1.12 10.01
C ALA A 27 4.50 2.65 10.09
N LYS A 28 5.59 3.36 9.77
CA LYS A 28 5.67 4.83 9.76
C LYS A 28 4.67 5.51 8.82
N TYR A 29 4.29 4.84 7.73
CA TYR A 29 3.40 5.35 6.70
C TYR A 29 2.05 4.64 6.69
N TYR A 30 1.85 3.67 7.58
CA TYR A 30 0.64 2.83 7.59
C TYR A 30 -0.62 3.69 7.79
N ASP A 31 -0.63 4.56 8.80
CA ASP A 31 -1.84 5.32 9.14
C ASP A 31 -2.23 6.28 8.02
N SER A 32 -1.27 7.02 7.43
CA SER A 32 -1.57 7.95 6.33
C SER A 32 -1.91 7.25 5.02
N LEU A 33 -1.30 6.09 4.73
CA LEU A 33 -1.68 5.23 3.59
C LEU A 33 -3.11 4.67 3.78
N ARG A 34 -3.44 4.24 5.01
CA ARG A 34 -4.74 3.70 5.38
C ARG A 34 -5.84 4.76 5.25
N GLU A 35 -5.58 5.96 5.76
CA GLU A 35 -6.48 7.11 5.63
C GLU A 35 -6.71 7.46 4.16
N ALA A 36 -5.66 7.49 3.34
CA ALA A 36 -5.78 7.75 1.91
C ALA A 36 -6.59 6.65 1.17
N TRP A 37 -6.48 5.39 1.59
CA TRP A 37 -7.29 4.30 1.05
C TRP A 37 -8.77 4.42 1.43
N GLU A 38 -9.06 4.73 2.70
CA GLU A 38 -10.43 4.90 3.21
C GLU A 38 -11.11 6.13 2.61
N ALA A 39 -10.35 7.17 2.28
CA ALA A 39 -10.82 8.35 1.53
C ALA A 39 -11.13 8.05 0.04
N GLY A 40 -10.80 6.86 -0.46
CA GLY A 40 -11.15 6.37 -1.79
C GLY A 40 -10.00 6.33 -2.79
N LEU A 41 -10.27 5.71 -3.94
CA LEU A 41 -9.23 5.32 -4.91
C LEU A 41 -8.42 6.51 -5.46
N TYR A 42 -9.06 7.67 -5.61
CA TYR A 42 -8.39 8.91 -6.05
C TYR A 42 -7.43 9.45 -5.00
N ALA A 43 -7.84 9.50 -3.72
CA ALA A 43 -7.00 9.94 -2.62
C ALA A 43 -5.80 9.00 -2.44
N PHE A 44 -6.04 7.69 -2.51
CA PHE A 44 -4.99 6.67 -2.48
C PHE A 44 -3.97 6.84 -3.62
N ALA A 45 -4.44 7.01 -4.86
CA ALA A 45 -3.56 7.22 -6.01
C ALA A 45 -2.75 8.52 -5.89
N LYS A 46 -3.38 9.60 -5.43
CA LYS A 46 -2.71 10.90 -5.18
C LYS A 46 -1.68 10.79 -4.06
N TRP A 47 -2.01 10.08 -2.98
CA TRP A 47 -1.08 9.86 -1.87
C TRP A 47 0.15 9.10 -2.34
N LEU A 48 -0.03 8.02 -3.10
CA LEU A 48 1.06 7.22 -3.66
C LEU A 48 1.93 8.01 -4.65
N ALA A 49 1.33 8.91 -5.44
CA ALA A 49 2.09 9.80 -6.33
C ALA A 49 2.97 10.79 -5.54
N ASN A 50 2.47 11.33 -4.44
CA ASN A 50 3.22 12.24 -3.56
C ASN A 50 4.25 11.50 -2.68
N HIS A 51 4.04 10.22 -2.42
CA HIS A 51 4.89 9.37 -1.58
C HIS A 51 5.52 8.24 -2.41
N TRP A 52 6.08 8.59 -3.58
CA TRP A 52 6.64 7.61 -4.50
C TRP A 52 7.72 6.72 -3.86
N TYR A 53 8.48 7.25 -2.90
CA TYR A 53 9.48 6.50 -2.13
C TYR A 53 8.86 5.47 -1.18
N VAL A 54 7.61 5.65 -0.76
CA VAL A 54 6.88 4.68 0.06
C VAL A 54 6.37 3.50 -0.77
N LEU A 55 6.25 3.65 -2.10
CA LEU A 55 5.84 2.55 -2.97
C LEU A 55 6.79 1.36 -2.89
N GLU A 56 8.11 1.61 -2.87
CA GLU A 56 9.10 0.53 -2.72
C GLU A 56 9.03 -0.11 -1.34
N ILE A 57 8.88 0.67 -0.27
CA ILE A 57 8.75 0.13 1.11
C ILE A 57 7.50 -0.76 1.23
N VAL A 58 6.37 -0.30 0.68
CA VAL A 58 5.12 -1.06 0.65
C VAL A 58 5.26 -2.31 -0.22
N LYS A 59 5.95 -2.21 -1.36
CA LYS A 59 6.25 -3.36 -2.22
C LYS A 59 7.08 -4.40 -1.48
N GLU A 60 8.20 -4.01 -0.88
CA GLU A 60 9.07 -4.91 -0.12
C GLU A 60 8.31 -5.58 1.04
N ALA A 61 7.46 -4.83 1.75
CA ALA A 61 6.63 -5.38 2.81
C ALA A 61 5.64 -6.44 2.31
N LEU A 62 5.04 -6.23 1.13
CA LEU A 62 4.11 -7.17 0.50
C LEU A 62 4.83 -8.40 -0.09
N GLU A 63 6.01 -8.21 -0.69
CA GLU A 63 6.87 -9.28 -1.21
C GLU A 63 7.38 -10.17 -0.06
N ALA A 64 7.84 -9.58 1.05
CA ALA A 64 8.26 -10.31 2.25
C ALA A 64 7.13 -11.16 2.87
N ALA A 65 5.87 -10.75 2.66
CA ALA A 65 4.69 -11.49 3.08
C ALA A 65 4.19 -12.50 2.03
N GLY A 66 4.83 -12.59 0.86
CA GLY A 66 4.42 -13.47 -0.25
C GLY A 66 3.08 -13.10 -0.89
N LEU A 67 2.67 -11.81 -0.80
CA LEU A 67 1.40 -11.32 -1.31
C LEU A 67 1.51 -10.65 -2.69
N MET A 68 2.73 -10.39 -3.13
CA MET A 68 3.09 -9.70 -4.35
C MET A 68 4.23 -10.45 -5.03
#